data_AF-A0A8H4NZZ5-F1
#
_entry.id   AF-A0A8H4NZZ5-F1
#
_cell.length_a   1.000
_cell.length_b   1.000
_cell.length_c   1.000
_cell.angle_alpha   90.00
_cell.angle_beta   90.00
_cell.angle_gamma   90.00
#
_symmetry.space_group_name_H-M   'P 1'
#
loop_
_entity.id
_entity.type
_entity.pdbx_description
1 polymer ?
#
loop_
_entity_poly.entity_id
_entity_poly.type
_entity_poly.pdbx_seq_one_letter_code
_entity_poly.pdbx_strand_id
1 'polypeptide(L)'
;MPDSDPCPFCGFKPGQGEYELLLHIEQEHPDAGKSPFVTTDETVSCPEEGCGELLQANELAYHLELHELEAQDATPELEPEPVAEQKPTVPRKPEPSTREDSRKPKKVSTIQAWKDLFAGRSSHSRDSSSSRTRHKTKREEAGISKSSSRGSSSRERNEERSRKSARLGRSELGRFAHERKMPPWLVDLLKDEGHVANDGVLPVLNQLLEQSPSTQYAYLCHPAVQHVSKLKREGGFCGYRNIQMLTSHIIAAKTEGSKHFGRTFPSIFQIQDLIENAWDMGINAQGRAETGGVKGTRKYIGTPEAQAVFLSLEIPCSVQAFKDKERGKSKQHLFEAVERYFQGGVTSVEDRIHFTDLPPIYLQHPGHSLTIVGFEKQMDGHTNLLVFDPSFRDSTKIRSFVGKTVRHKPSSIDGSLKPYRRGSYYFRKYNQYEVLYLTKYASMP
;
A
#
# COMPACT_ATOMS: atom_id res chain seq x y z
N MET A 1 -44.84 -2.84 21.97
CA MET A 1 -43.75 -3.44 21.17
C MET A 1 -44.36 -3.76 19.82
N PRO A 2 -43.94 -3.15 18.70
CA PRO A 2 -44.46 -3.59 17.42
C PRO A 2 -43.83 -4.96 17.11
N ASP A 3 -44.67 -5.97 16.93
CA ASP A 3 -44.28 -7.27 16.39
C ASP A 3 -43.68 -7.05 15.00
N SER A 4 -42.39 -7.29 14.82
CA SER A 4 -41.76 -7.30 13.51
C SER A 4 -42.08 -8.63 12.81
N ASP A 5 -42.62 -8.55 11.60
CA ASP A 5 -43.04 -9.70 10.82
C ASP A 5 -41.87 -10.68 10.56
N PRO A 6 -42.10 -12.01 10.61
CA PRO A 6 -41.07 -13.01 10.35
C PRO A 6 -40.63 -13.00 8.88
N CYS A 7 -39.39 -13.46 8.63
CA CYS A 7 -38.85 -13.64 7.30
C CYS A 7 -39.76 -14.52 6.43
N PRO A 8 -40.20 -14.04 5.26
CA PRO A 8 -41.15 -14.76 4.42
C PRO A 8 -40.55 -16.01 3.76
N PHE A 9 -39.23 -16.18 3.80
CA PHE A 9 -38.52 -17.30 3.15
C PHE A 9 -38.17 -18.45 4.11
N CYS A 10 -37.95 -18.18 5.40
CA CYS A 10 -37.58 -19.22 6.37
C CYS A 10 -38.16 -19.05 7.79
N GLY A 11 -38.98 -18.02 8.02
CA GLY A 11 -39.64 -17.80 9.31
C GLY A 11 -38.76 -17.21 10.41
N PHE A 12 -37.52 -16.76 10.10
CA PHE A 12 -36.65 -16.05 11.05
C PHE A 12 -37.35 -14.80 11.61
N LYS A 13 -37.41 -14.68 12.94
CA LYS A 13 -37.98 -13.52 13.63
C LYS A 13 -36.85 -12.62 14.13
N PRO A 14 -36.72 -11.38 13.64
CA PRO A 14 -35.71 -10.45 14.14
C PRO A 14 -35.99 -10.10 15.62
N GLY A 15 -34.94 -10.02 16.43
CA GLY A 15 -35.01 -9.56 17.81
C GLY A 15 -35.06 -8.04 17.93
N GLN A 16 -34.54 -7.31 16.93
CA GLN A 16 -34.49 -5.84 16.89
C GLN A 16 -34.87 -5.28 15.51
N GLY A 17 -36.16 -5.37 15.15
CA GLY A 17 -36.80 -4.57 14.10
C GLY A 17 -36.42 -4.94 12.64
N GLU A 18 -36.95 -4.15 11.71
CA GLU A 18 -36.92 -4.43 10.26
C GLU A 18 -35.51 -4.54 9.66
N TYR A 19 -34.50 -3.91 10.28
CA TYR A 19 -33.12 -3.94 9.78
C TYR A 19 -32.47 -5.33 9.89
N GLU A 20 -32.71 -6.03 11.00
CA GLU A 20 -32.18 -7.38 11.20
C GLU A 20 -32.86 -8.38 10.26
N LEU A 21 -34.13 -8.14 9.93
CA LEU A 21 -34.84 -8.92 8.93
C LEU A 21 -34.28 -8.71 7.51
N LEU A 22 -34.01 -7.46 7.13
CA LEU A 22 -33.41 -7.13 5.84
C LEU A 22 -32.01 -7.73 5.68
N LEU A 23 -31.19 -7.67 6.74
CA LEU A 23 -29.86 -8.28 6.76
C LEU A 23 -29.93 -9.81 6.60
N HIS A 24 -30.86 -10.44 7.30
CA HIS A 24 -31.08 -11.88 7.19
C HIS A 24 -31.52 -12.29 5.77
N ILE A 25 -32.43 -11.54 5.15
CA ILE A 25 -32.89 -11.82 3.77
C ILE A 25 -31.73 -11.68 2.78
N GLU A 26 -30.91 -10.64 2.91
CA GLU A 26 -29.77 -10.41 2.01
C GLU A 26 -28.67 -11.49 2.12
N GLN A 27 -28.47 -12.04 3.33
CA GLN A 27 -27.44 -13.05 3.58
C GLN A 27 -27.88 -14.47 3.23
N GLU A 28 -29.11 -14.83 3.60
CA GLU A 28 -29.57 -16.22 3.56
C GLU A 28 -30.51 -16.50 2.38
N HIS A 29 -31.11 -15.46 1.78
CA HIS A 29 -32.07 -15.58 0.66
C HIS A 29 -31.75 -14.64 -0.51
N PRO A 30 -30.52 -14.65 -1.07
CA PRO A 30 -30.18 -13.79 -2.18
C PRO A 30 -30.99 -14.15 -3.44
N ASP A 31 -31.72 -13.17 -4.01
CA ASP A 31 -32.63 -13.30 -5.16
C ASP A 31 -32.04 -13.95 -6.43
N ALA A 32 -30.71 -14.12 -6.50
CA ALA A 32 -30.01 -14.68 -7.65
C ALA A 32 -28.92 -15.72 -7.29
N GLY A 33 -28.94 -16.31 -6.10
CA GLY A 33 -28.06 -17.44 -5.75
C GLY A 33 -26.54 -17.16 -5.73
N LYS A 34 -26.11 -15.91 -5.95
CA LYS A 34 -24.76 -15.35 -5.75
C LYS A 34 -24.83 -13.82 -5.88
N SER A 35 -24.38 -13.09 -4.85
CA SER A 35 -24.27 -11.63 -4.91
C SER A 35 -23.19 -11.21 -5.92
N PRO A 36 -23.48 -10.35 -6.92
CA PRO A 36 -22.51 -9.92 -7.93
C PRO A 36 -21.44 -8.95 -7.39
N PHE A 37 -21.40 -8.69 -6.07
CA PHE A 37 -20.46 -7.78 -5.41
C PHE A 37 -19.50 -8.45 -4.43
N VAL A 38 -19.55 -9.79 -4.28
CA VAL A 38 -18.53 -10.54 -3.52
C VAL A 38 -17.47 -11.02 -4.50
N THR A 39 -16.39 -10.26 -4.66
CA THR A 39 -15.14 -10.81 -5.22
C THR A 39 -14.60 -11.83 -4.22
N THR A 40 -14.56 -13.09 -4.61
CA THR A 40 -13.93 -14.21 -3.89
C THR A 40 -12.40 -14.14 -3.97
N ASP A 41 -11.79 -12.97 -3.76
CA ASP A 41 -10.34 -12.88 -3.66
C ASP A 41 -9.97 -13.19 -2.19
N GLU A 42 -9.45 -14.38 -1.95
CA GLU A 42 -8.97 -14.82 -0.65
C GLU A 42 -7.88 -13.86 -0.14
N THR A 43 -8.23 -13.03 0.84
CA THR A 43 -7.27 -12.20 1.58
C THR A 43 -6.50 -13.06 2.56
N VAL A 44 -5.17 -12.99 2.53
CA VAL A 44 -4.27 -13.78 3.38
C VAL A 44 -3.55 -12.84 4.35
N SER A 45 -3.43 -13.26 5.60
CA SER A 45 -2.60 -12.55 6.58
C SER A 45 -1.13 -12.79 6.30
N CYS A 46 -0.33 -11.72 6.35
CA CYS A 46 1.13 -11.86 6.30
C CYS A 46 1.60 -12.78 7.45
N PRO A 47 2.43 -13.81 7.16
CA PRO A 47 2.94 -14.74 8.16
C PRO A 47 4.09 -14.16 9.00
N GLU A 48 4.63 -13.00 8.63
CA GLU A 48 5.74 -12.35 9.36
C GLU A 48 5.27 -11.86 10.74
N GLU A 49 6.02 -12.23 11.78
CA GLU A 49 5.63 -11.94 13.16
C GLU A 49 5.62 -10.42 13.41
N GLY A 50 4.45 -9.89 13.77
CA GLY A 50 4.26 -8.47 14.03
C GLY A 50 4.06 -7.60 12.80
N CYS A 51 3.93 -8.17 11.59
CA CYS A 51 3.50 -7.41 10.42
C CYS A 51 2.02 -7.02 10.52
N GLY A 52 1.12 -8.00 10.63
CA GLY A 52 -0.31 -7.77 10.81
C GLY A 52 -1.09 -7.27 9.58
N GLU A 53 -0.46 -7.20 8.40
CA GLU A 53 -1.13 -6.82 7.14
C GLU A 53 -1.98 -7.96 6.57
N LEU A 54 -3.11 -7.59 5.95
CA LEU A 54 -3.94 -8.46 5.11
C LEU A 54 -3.72 -8.08 3.65
N LEU A 55 -3.40 -9.07 2.83
CA LEU A 55 -3.00 -8.87 1.45
C LEU A 55 -3.83 -9.78 0.57
N GLN A 56 -3.99 -9.42 -0.70
CA GLN A 56 -4.45 -10.42 -1.66
C GLN A 56 -3.42 -11.55 -1.77
N ALA A 57 -3.85 -12.79 -2.01
CA ALA A 57 -2.92 -13.91 -2.19
C ALA A 57 -1.83 -13.63 -3.24
N ASN A 58 -2.16 -12.87 -4.29
CA ASN A 58 -1.24 -12.46 -5.35
C ASN A 58 -0.23 -11.35 -4.93
N GLU A 59 -0.43 -10.70 -3.79
CA GLU A 59 0.44 -9.66 -3.21
C GLU A 59 1.43 -10.23 -2.20
N LEU A 60 1.08 -11.36 -1.57
CA LEU A 60 1.85 -11.95 -0.49
C LEU A 60 3.32 -12.18 -0.89
N ALA A 61 3.59 -12.72 -2.08
CA ALA A 61 4.95 -12.99 -2.53
C ALA A 61 5.82 -11.72 -2.63
N TYR A 62 5.26 -10.63 -3.17
CA TYR A 62 5.96 -9.34 -3.28
C TYR A 62 6.12 -8.69 -1.91
N HIS A 63 5.10 -8.78 -1.05
CA HIS A 63 5.17 -8.26 0.30
C HIS A 63 6.21 -8.99 1.17
N LEU A 64 6.31 -10.31 1.06
CA LEU A 64 7.33 -11.11 1.74
C LEU A 64 8.75 -10.78 1.24
N GLU A 65 8.90 -10.45 -0.04
CA GLU A 65 10.17 -9.93 -0.56
C GLU A 65 10.55 -8.60 0.10
N LEU A 66 9.60 -7.70 0.36
CA LEU A 66 9.88 -6.45 1.07
C LEU A 66 10.30 -6.70 2.53
N HIS A 67 9.72 -7.67 3.23
CA HIS A 67 10.18 -8.08 4.55
C HIS A 67 11.59 -8.67 4.53
N GLU A 68 11.92 -9.46 3.52
CA GLU A 68 13.27 -9.95 3.35
C GLU A 68 14.26 -8.81 3.16
N LEU A 69 13.93 -7.78 2.37
CA LEU A 69 14.80 -6.61 2.18
C LEU A 69 14.91 -5.76 3.46
N GLU A 70 13.84 -5.65 4.23
CA GLU A 70 13.84 -5.02 5.56
C GLU A 70 14.76 -5.77 6.54
N ALA A 71 14.80 -7.10 6.48
CA ALA A 71 15.55 -7.97 7.40
C ALA A 71 17.00 -8.26 6.97
N GLN A 72 17.29 -8.36 5.65
CA GLN A 72 18.58 -8.83 5.10
C GLN A 72 19.75 -7.89 5.41
N ASP A 73 19.50 -6.64 5.80
CA ASP A 73 20.54 -5.69 6.18
C ASP A 73 20.83 -5.65 7.70
N ALA A 74 20.26 -6.56 8.51
CA ALA A 74 20.52 -6.67 9.95
C ALA A 74 21.71 -7.59 10.29
N THR A 75 22.20 -8.40 9.35
CA THR A 75 23.41 -9.22 9.51
C THR A 75 24.62 -8.51 8.89
N PRO A 76 25.72 -8.29 9.63
CA PRO A 76 26.94 -7.74 9.05
C PRO A 76 27.42 -8.64 7.90
N GLU A 77 27.52 -8.07 6.71
CA GLU A 77 28.31 -8.65 5.63
C GLU A 77 29.75 -8.72 6.17
N LEU A 78 30.25 -9.93 6.46
CA LEU A 78 31.63 -10.12 6.91
C LEU A 78 32.55 -9.45 5.88
N GLU A 79 33.29 -8.43 6.33
CA GLU A 79 34.30 -7.79 5.50
C GLU A 79 35.32 -8.84 5.03
N PRO A 80 35.80 -8.79 3.79
CA PRO A 80 36.86 -9.69 3.35
C PRO A 80 38.15 -9.37 4.14
N GLU A 81 38.65 -10.39 4.84
CA GLU A 81 39.94 -10.38 5.54
C GLU A 81 41.06 -9.78 4.69
N PRO A 82 41.97 -8.97 5.26
CA PRO A 82 43.08 -8.41 4.52
C PRO A 82 44.02 -9.52 4.06
N VAL A 83 44.46 -9.42 2.80
CA VAL A 83 45.39 -10.34 2.16
C VAL A 83 46.71 -10.36 2.94
N ALA A 84 46.96 -11.44 3.67
CA ALA A 84 48.24 -11.66 4.34
C ALA A 84 49.29 -12.22 3.35
N GLU A 85 50.45 -11.58 3.34
CA GLU A 85 51.61 -11.88 2.51
C GLU A 85 52.19 -13.29 2.74
N GLN A 86 52.64 -13.90 1.64
CA GLN A 86 53.26 -15.23 1.63
C GLN A 86 54.71 -15.22 2.13
N LYS A 87 55.08 -16.20 2.97
CA LYS A 87 56.41 -16.87 3.03
C LYS A 87 56.44 -18.01 4.09
N PRO A 88 57.42 -18.96 4.07
CA PRO A 88 57.33 -20.24 3.36
C PRO A 88 57.29 -21.49 4.27
N THR A 89 57.02 -22.62 3.62
CA THR A 89 56.78 -23.99 4.10
C THR A 89 57.93 -24.70 4.82
N VAL A 90 57.60 -25.54 5.83
CA VAL A 90 58.40 -26.70 6.29
C VAL A 90 57.44 -27.88 6.59
N PRO A 91 57.77 -29.15 6.23
CA PRO A 91 56.81 -30.26 6.20
C PRO A 91 56.81 -31.11 7.49
N ARG A 92 55.64 -31.65 7.88
CA ARG A 92 55.57 -32.79 8.81
C ARG A 92 54.42 -33.75 8.50
N LYS A 93 54.70 -35.03 8.70
CA LYS A 93 54.00 -36.26 8.27
C LYS A 93 52.60 -36.48 8.91
N PRO A 94 51.76 -37.35 8.32
CA PRO A 94 50.36 -37.54 8.69
C PRO A 94 50.17 -38.67 9.71
N GLU A 95 49.16 -38.56 10.58
CA GLU A 95 48.46 -39.68 11.21
C GLU A 95 47.03 -39.26 11.64
N PRO A 96 46.10 -40.23 11.80
CA PRO A 96 44.71 -40.06 11.39
C PRO A 96 43.79 -39.67 12.57
N SER A 97 42.77 -38.87 12.30
CA SER A 97 41.62 -38.77 13.20
C SER A 97 40.31 -38.63 12.44
N THR A 98 39.33 -39.29 13.02
CA THR A 98 38.01 -39.68 12.55
C THR A 98 37.10 -38.48 12.25
N ARG A 99 36.47 -38.49 11.07
CA ARG A 99 35.37 -37.58 10.73
C ARG A 99 34.08 -38.07 11.36
N GLU A 100 33.61 -37.39 12.40
CA GLU A 100 32.18 -37.34 12.74
C GLU A 100 31.55 -36.15 12.00
N ASP A 101 30.75 -36.45 10.97
CA ASP A 101 29.99 -35.47 10.19
C ASP A 101 28.73 -35.05 10.98
N SER A 102 28.88 -34.13 11.93
CA SER A 102 27.75 -33.51 12.63
C SER A 102 27.19 -32.34 11.80
N ARG A 103 26.43 -32.68 10.77
CA ARG A 103 25.61 -31.71 10.01
C ARG A 103 24.51 -31.15 10.91
N LYS A 104 24.70 -29.92 11.39
CA LYS A 104 23.61 -29.10 11.94
C LYS A 104 22.58 -28.81 10.83
N PRO A 105 21.28 -29.02 11.04
CA PRO A 105 20.28 -28.76 10.02
C PRO A 105 20.13 -27.25 9.81
N LYS A 106 20.33 -26.78 8.57
CA LYS A 106 19.93 -25.44 8.16
C LYS A 106 18.40 -25.36 8.27
N LYS A 107 17.90 -24.45 9.11
CA LYS A 107 16.48 -24.12 9.17
C LYS A 107 16.06 -23.60 7.79
N VAL A 108 15.23 -24.36 7.08
CA VAL A 108 14.54 -23.88 5.88
C VAL A 108 13.66 -22.71 6.32
N SER A 109 13.89 -21.53 5.74
CA SER A 109 13.10 -20.34 6.03
C SER A 109 11.64 -20.61 5.68
N THR A 110 10.75 -20.52 6.66
CA THR A 110 9.29 -20.62 6.47
C THR A 110 8.84 -19.73 5.31
N ILE A 111 9.41 -18.52 5.21
CA ILE A 111 9.13 -17.54 4.14
C ILE A 111 9.38 -18.12 2.75
N GLN A 112 10.48 -18.87 2.57
CA GLN A 112 10.79 -19.49 1.27
C GLN A 112 9.79 -20.61 0.93
N ALA A 113 9.38 -21.40 1.91
CA ALA A 113 8.37 -22.45 1.73
C ALA A 113 6.99 -21.87 1.35
N TRP A 114 6.61 -20.74 1.96
CA TRP A 114 5.39 -20.01 1.59
C TRP A 114 5.49 -19.41 0.18
N LYS A 115 6.65 -18.84 -0.20
CA LYS A 115 6.87 -18.36 -1.57
C LYS A 115 6.71 -19.47 -2.61
N ASP A 116 7.29 -20.64 -2.39
CA ASP A 116 7.24 -21.76 -3.34
C ASP A 116 5.82 -22.32 -3.50
N LEU A 117 5.02 -22.31 -2.43
CA LEU A 117 3.62 -22.79 -2.43
C LEU A 117 2.70 -21.89 -3.27
N PHE A 118 2.94 -20.58 -3.28
CA PHE A 118 2.12 -19.60 -4.00
C PHE A 118 2.72 -19.18 -5.36
N ALA A 119 4.00 -19.48 -5.64
CA ALA A 119 4.67 -19.18 -6.92
C ALA A 119 4.45 -20.24 -8.02
N GLY A 120 3.61 -21.25 -7.80
CA GLY A 120 3.16 -22.17 -8.86
C GLY A 120 4.25 -22.99 -9.54
N ARG A 121 5.35 -23.34 -8.83
CA ARG A 121 6.40 -24.21 -9.38
C ARG A 121 6.04 -25.69 -9.15
N SER A 122 5.25 -26.26 -10.04
CA SER A 122 5.15 -27.73 -10.14
C SER A 122 6.43 -28.29 -10.76
N SER A 123 7.20 -29.03 -9.97
CA SER A 123 8.28 -29.87 -10.48
C SER A 123 7.69 -30.96 -11.38
N HIS A 124 8.02 -30.91 -12.66
CA HIS A 124 7.76 -31.99 -13.61
C HIS A 124 8.46 -33.28 -13.15
N SER A 125 7.68 -34.26 -12.69
CA SER A 125 8.08 -35.66 -12.77
C SER A 125 7.43 -36.25 -14.02
N ARG A 126 8.29 -36.81 -14.88
CA ARG A 126 7.92 -37.60 -16.04
C ARG A 126 7.40 -38.94 -15.55
N ASP A 127 6.20 -39.32 -15.98
CA ASP A 127 5.97 -40.72 -16.34
C ASP A 127 4.97 -40.84 -17.47
N SER A 128 5.36 -41.67 -18.43
CA SER A 128 4.70 -41.96 -19.68
C SER A 128 3.65 -43.06 -19.51
N SER A 129 2.47 -42.90 -20.09
CA SER A 129 1.87 -43.94 -20.95
C SER A 129 0.60 -43.45 -21.66
N SER A 130 0.71 -43.40 -23.00
CA SER A 130 -0.24 -43.97 -23.96
C SER A 130 -1.72 -44.05 -23.55
N SER A 131 -2.59 -43.31 -24.25
CA SER A 131 -3.46 -43.92 -25.28
C SER A 131 -4.31 -42.88 -26.02
N ARG A 132 -4.52 -43.21 -27.29
CA ARG A 132 -5.18 -42.45 -28.35
C ARG A 132 -6.68 -42.28 -28.08
N THR A 133 -7.25 -41.16 -28.52
CA THR A 133 -8.33 -41.17 -29.54
C THR A 133 -8.63 -39.76 -30.06
N ARG A 134 -9.23 -39.75 -31.24
CA ARG A 134 -9.24 -38.75 -32.30
C ARG A 134 -10.69 -38.26 -32.48
N HIS A 135 -10.86 -37.14 -33.21
CA HIS A 135 -12.05 -36.55 -33.87
C HIS A 135 -12.22 -35.09 -33.41
N LYS A 136 -11.78 -34.05 -34.15
CA LYS A 136 -12.09 -33.57 -35.52
C LYS A 136 -13.60 -33.34 -35.72
N THR A 137 -14.03 -32.07 -35.73
CA THR A 137 -14.70 -31.30 -36.81
C THR A 137 -15.78 -30.43 -36.13
N LYS A 138 -16.27 -29.28 -36.61
CA LYS A 138 -16.01 -28.39 -37.74
C LYS A 138 -16.87 -27.12 -37.48
N ARG A 139 -16.39 -26.01 -38.02
CA ARG A 139 -16.95 -24.65 -38.11
C ARG A 139 -18.25 -24.57 -38.92
N GLU A 140 -19.10 -23.57 -38.63
CA GLU A 140 -19.95 -22.72 -39.52
C GLU A 140 -21.17 -22.23 -38.70
N GLU A 141 -21.36 -20.93 -38.43
CA GLU A 141 -21.78 -19.77 -39.24
C GLU A 141 -23.29 -19.63 -39.52
N ALA A 142 -23.76 -18.37 -39.37
CA ALA A 142 -24.97 -17.72 -39.90
C ALA A 142 -26.33 -17.82 -39.16
N GLY A 143 -26.87 -16.65 -38.81
CA GLY A 143 -28.16 -16.23 -39.40
C GLY A 143 -29.27 -15.64 -38.52
N ILE A 144 -29.57 -14.35 -38.76
CA ILE A 144 -30.92 -13.74 -38.91
C ILE A 144 -31.62 -13.13 -37.67
N SER A 145 -31.47 -11.81 -37.59
CA SER A 145 -32.41 -10.70 -37.27
C SER A 145 -33.90 -10.95 -36.91
N LYS A 146 -34.43 -10.14 -35.96
CA LYS A 146 -35.60 -9.25 -36.18
C LYS A 146 -35.85 -8.24 -35.03
N SER A 147 -36.33 -7.07 -35.45
CA SER A 147 -36.69 -5.84 -34.73
C SER A 147 -38.02 -5.89 -33.98
N SER A 148 -38.20 -5.07 -32.94
CA SER A 148 -39.35 -4.14 -32.81
C SER A 148 -39.14 -3.11 -31.70
N SER A 149 -39.64 -1.90 -31.96
CA SER A 149 -39.58 -0.68 -31.16
C SER A 149 -40.84 -0.51 -30.30
N ARG A 150 -40.73 0.16 -29.13
CA ARG A 150 -41.71 1.14 -28.60
C ARG A 150 -41.33 1.69 -27.21
N GLY A 151 -41.39 3.02 -27.08
CA GLY A 151 -42.11 3.68 -25.99
C GLY A 151 -41.34 4.19 -24.78
N SER A 152 -41.05 5.49 -24.77
CA SER A 152 -40.53 6.29 -23.65
C SER A 152 -41.55 6.52 -22.52
N SER A 153 -41.09 6.54 -21.26
CA SER A 153 -41.40 7.55 -20.21
C SER A 153 -41.20 6.97 -18.79
N SER A 154 -40.06 7.27 -18.15
CA SER A 154 -39.90 7.12 -16.68
C SER A 154 -38.61 7.72 -16.11
N ARG A 155 -37.77 8.40 -16.90
CA ARG A 155 -36.40 8.74 -16.47
C ARG A 155 -36.27 9.97 -15.56
N GLU A 156 -37.31 10.75 -15.32
CA GLU A 156 -37.15 12.02 -14.58
C GLU A 156 -37.56 11.96 -13.10
N ARG A 157 -38.03 10.81 -12.57
CA ARG A 157 -38.40 10.68 -11.14
C ARG A 157 -37.44 9.83 -10.30
N ASN A 158 -36.40 9.27 -10.91
CA ASN A 158 -35.49 8.34 -10.24
C ASN A 158 -34.14 8.96 -9.84
N GLU A 159 -33.82 10.17 -10.28
CA GLU A 159 -32.57 10.85 -9.93
C GLU A 159 -32.59 11.49 -8.54
N GLU A 160 -33.77 11.84 -8.02
CA GLU A 160 -33.88 12.53 -6.74
C GLU A 160 -33.94 11.58 -5.53
N ARG A 161 -34.22 10.28 -5.75
CA ARG A 161 -34.31 9.26 -4.69
C ARG A 161 -33.01 8.49 -4.45
N SER A 162 -32.00 8.65 -5.31
CA SER A 162 -30.68 8.01 -5.22
C SER A 162 -29.70 8.72 -4.26
N ARG A 163 -30.07 9.90 -3.72
CA ARG A 163 -29.23 10.70 -2.80
C ARG A 163 -29.40 10.37 -1.32
N LYS A 164 -30.12 9.30 -0.95
CA LYS A 164 -30.27 8.89 0.45
C LYS A 164 -29.29 7.76 0.80
N SER A 165 -28.19 8.15 1.44
CA SER A 165 -27.40 7.34 2.39
C SER A 165 -27.00 5.94 1.92
N ALA A 166 -26.18 5.84 0.88
CA ALA A 166 -25.35 4.65 0.70
C ALA A 166 -24.11 4.82 1.61
N ARG A 167 -24.12 4.17 2.78
CA ARG A 167 -22.88 3.94 3.53
C ARG A 167 -21.90 3.22 2.60
N LEU A 168 -20.64 3.65 2.55
CA LEU A 168 -19.59 2.93 1.82
C LEU A 168 -19.60 1.46 2.21
N GLY A 169 -19.39 0.58 1.23
CA GLY A 169 -19.44 -0.87 1.41
C GLY A 169 -18.32 -1.36 2.33
N ARG A 170 -18.58 -2.50 3.01
CA ARG A 170 -17.70 -3.23 3.94
C ARG A 170 -16.23 -3.39 3.47
N SER A 171 -15.94 -3.33 2.18
CA SER A 171 -14.60 -3.49 1.60
C SER A 171 -13.68 -2.27 1.78
N GLU A 172 -14.22 -1.06 2.01
CA GLU A 172 -13.42 0.17 2.02
C GLU A 172 -12.97 0.58 3.43
N LEU A 173 -13.73 0.22 4.47
CA LEU A 173 -13.44 0.54 5.87
C LEU A 173 -12.44 -0.42 6.56
N GLY A 174 -11.98 -1.44 5.82
CA GLY A 174 -11.02 -2.44 6.29
C GLY A 174 -11.56 -3.39 7.36
N ARG A 175 -10.69 -4.29 7.85
CA ARG A 175 -11.03 -5.35 8.82
C ARG A 175 -11.57 -4.84 10.16
N PHE A 176 -11.36 -3.56 10.46
CA PHE A 176 -11.74 -2.93 11.73
C PHE A 176 -12.99 -2.06 11.60
N ALA A 177 -13.72 -2.13 10.49
CA ALA A 177 -14.92 -1.32 10.23
C ALA A 177 -15.95 -1.33 11.38
N HIS A 178 -16.09 -2.48 12.06
CA HIS A 178 -17.04 -2.65 13.17
C HIS A 178 -16.39 -2.58 14.56
N GLU A 179 -15.10 -2.26 14.63
CA GLU A 179 -14.42 -2.10 15.91
C GLU A 179 -14.97 -0.89 16.66
N ARG A 180 -15.47 -1.14 17.88
CA ARG A 180 -15.92 -0.07 18.78
C ARG A 180 -14.76 0.57 19.54
N LYS A 181 -13.75 -0.23 19.87
CA LYS A 181 -12.56 0.22 20.61
C LYS A 181 -11.38 -0.71 20.31
N MET A 182 -10.21 -0.14 20.11
CA MET A 182 -8.95 -0.86 19.98
C MET A 182 -8.55 -1.51 21.31
N PRO A 183 -7.80 -2.63 21.30
CA PRO A 183 -7.44 -3.32 22.53
C PRO A 183 -6.49 -2.49 23.40
N PRO A 184 -6.58 -2.56 24.75
CA PRO A 184 -5.78 -1.72 25.66
C PRO A 184 -4.27 -1.79 25.41
N TRP A 185 -3.73 -2.99 25.16
CA TRP A 185 -2.30 -3.16 24.89
C TRP A 185 -1.81 -2.34 23.68
N LEU A 186 -2.68 -2.13 22.69
CA LEU A 186 -2.34 -1.33 21.51
C LEU A 186 -2.43 0.16 21.82
N VAL A 187 -3.35 0.57 22.69
CA VAL A 187 -3.41 1.93 23.19
C VAL A 187 -2.11 2.28 23.91
N ASP A 188 -1.67 1.39 24.80
CA ASP A 188 -0.44 1.58 25.57
C ASP A 188 0.78 1.60 24.64
N LEU A 189 0.88 0.66 23.69
CA LEU A 189 1.93 0.66 22.66
C LEU A 189 2.00 1.98 21.88
N LEU A 190 0.85 2.49 21.40
CA LEU A 190 0.79 3.73 20.63
C LEU A 190 1.10 4.98 21.47
N LYS A 191 0.85 4.94 22.78
CA LYS A 191 1.19 6.04 23.70
C LYS A 191 2.67 6.02 24.08
N ASP A 192 3.21 4.83 24.34
CA ASP A 192 4.56 4.65 24.86
C ASP A 192 5.62 4.76 23.75
N GLU A 193 5.39 4.09 22.61
CA GLU A 193 6.35 4.09 21.50
C GLU A 193 6.03 5.13 20.42
N GLY A 194 4.75 5.51 20.26
CA GLY A 194 4.32 6.54 19.30
C GLY A 194 4.49 6.14 17.83
N HIS A 195 5.68 6.32 17.29
CA HIS A 195 6.01 6.13 15.88
C HIS A 195 7.50 5.83 15.67
N VAL A 196 7.84 5.20 14.53
CA VAL A 196 9.23 5.11 14.06
C VAL A 196 9.38 6.02 12.87
N ALA A 197 10.17 7.09 13.02
CA ALA A 197 10.47 8.04 11.96
C ALA A 197 11.97 8.09 11.68
N ASN A 198 12.34 8.12 10.40
CA ASN A 198 13.70 8.32 9.95
C ASN A 198 13.77 9.58 9.09
N ASP A 199 14.64 10.51 9.46
CA ASP A 199 15.01 11.67 8.66
C ASP A 199 16.19 11.33 7.73
N GLY A 200 16.40 12.18 6.72
CA GLY A 200 17.56 12.07 5.83
C GLY A 200 17.57 10.86 4.88
N VAL A 201 16.50 10.08 4.81
CA VAL A 201 16.37 8.96 3.86
C VAL A 201 16.35 9.46 2.41
N LEU A 202 15.63 10.56 2.11
CA LEU A 202 15.58 11.10 0.74
C LEU A 202 16.96 11.50 0.18
N PRO A 203 17.83 12.23 0.93
CA PRO A 203 19.21 12.44 0.52
C PRO A 203 20.01 11.17 0.22
N VAL A 204 19.74 10.06 0.93
CA VAL A 204 20.35 8.77 0.64
C VAL A 204 19.80 8.20 -0.67
N LEU A 205 18.48 8.25 -0.89
CA LEU A 205 17.85 7.82 -2.14
C LEU A 205 18.36 8.62 -3.34
N ASN A 206 18.57 9.93 -3.20
CA ASN A 206 19.16 10.77 -4.24
C ASN A 206 20.53 10.22 -4.68
N GLN A 207 21.44 10.01 -3.72
CA GLN A 207 22.77 9.49 -4.01
C GLN A 207 22.74 8.08 -4.63
N LEU A 208 21.79 7.23 -4.22
CA LEU A 208 21.60 5.91 -4.81
C LEU A 208 21.06 6.01 -6.25
N LEU A 209 20.10 6.91 -6.52
CA LEU A 209 19.56 7.14 -7.86
C LEU A 209 20.64 7.72 -8.80
N GLU A 210 21.50 8.61 -8.30
CA GLU A 210 22.67 9.15 -9.01
C GLU A 210 23.67 8.06 -9.41
N GLN A 211 23.86 7.04 -8.56
CA GLN A 211 24.75 5.91 -8.80
C GLN A 211 24.08 4.76 -9.58
N SER A 212 22.76 4.77 -9.71
CA SER A 212 22.01 3.69 -10.34
C SER A 212 22.23 3.71 -11.86
N PRO A 213 22.72 2.60 -12.45
CA PRO A 213 22.90 2.50 -13.91
C PRO A 213 21.58 2.34 -14.66
N SER A 214 20.50 1.93 -13.97
CA SER A 214 19.18 1.76 -14.58
C SER A 214 18.38 3.05 -14.59
N THR A 215 18.68 4.02 -13.72
CA THR A 215 17.93 5.28 -13.64
C THR A 215 18.30 6.18 -14.81
N GLN A 216 17.32 6.60 -15.62
CA GLN A 216 17.49 7.62 -16.65
C GLN A 216 17.39 9.02 -16.04
N TYR A 217 16.30 9.31 -15.35
CA TYR A 217 16.13 10.52 -14.54
C TYR A 217 15.18 10.24 -13.37
N ALA A 218 15.24 11.08 -12.34
CA ALA A 218 14.26 11.04 -11.27
C ALA A 218 13.99 12.42 -10.69
N TYR A 219 12.80 12.58 -10.12
CA TYR A 219 12.40 13.73 -9.34
C TYR A 219 12.10 13.29 -7.91
N LEU A 220 12.51 14.09 -6.93
CA LEU A 220 12.24 13.89 -5.52
C LEU A 220 11.52 15.11 -4.95
N CYS A 221 10.59 14.88 -4.02
CA CYS A 221 9.96 15.93 -3.23
C CYS A 221 10.98 16.60 -2.29
N HIS A 222 10.53 17.59 -1.53
CA HIS A 222 11.37 18.32 -0.59
C HIS A 222 12.16 17.37 0.34
N PRO A 223 13.49 17.53 0.46
CA PRO A 223 14.39 16.54 1.06
C PRO A 223 14.17 16.28 2.55
N ALA A 224 13.45 17.18 3.24
CA ALA A 224 13.19 17.08 4.68
C ALA A 224 11.97 16.20 5.05
N VAL A 225 11.29 15.57 4.08
CA VAL A 225 10.24 14.60 4.38
C VAL A 225 10.83 13.41 5.13
N GLN A 226 10.23 13.09 6.28
CA GLN A 226 10.62 11.95 7.09
C GLN A 226 9.80 10.71 6.69
N HIS A 227 10.44 9.55 6.67
CA HIS A 227 9.72 8.29 6.51
C HIS A 227 9.17 7.85 7.85
N VAL A 228 7.84 7.70 7.95
CA VAL A 228 7.17 7.22 9.17
C VAL A 228 6.60 5.82 8.93
N SER A 229 7.07 4.86 9.72
CA SER A 229 6.72 3.44 9.61
C SER A 229 5.97 2.94 10.84
N LYS A 230 5.30 1.80 10.70
CA LYS A 230 4.54 1.17 11.78
C LYS A 230 5.41 0.63 12.91
N LEU A 231 4.81 0.58 14.10
CA LEU A 231 5.29 -0.22 15.21
C LEU A 231 5.02 -1.71 14.93
N LYS A 232 5.81 -2.58 15.56
CA LYS A 232 5.57 -4.02 15.47
C LYS A 232 4.21 -4.33 16.10
N ARG A 233 3.40 -5.17 15.43
CA ARG A 233 2.06 -5.60 15.84
C ARG A 233 0.99 -4.50 15.85
N GLU A 234 1.28 -3.30 15.35
CA GLU A 234 0.32 -2.19 15.28
C GLU A 234 -0.85 -2.51 14.33
N GLY A 235 -0.54 -2.59 13.03
CA GLY A 235 -1.49 -2.85 11.94
C GLY A 235 -2.58 -1.78 11.75
N GLY A 236 -2.95 -1.49 10.51
CA GLY A 236 -4.19 -0.77 10.19
C GLY A 236 -4.18 0.77 10.30
N PHE A 237 -3.01 1.39 10.40
CA PHE A 237 -2.88 2.84 10.50
C PHE A 237 -2.11 3.49 9.32
N CYS A 238 -2.00 2.82 8.17
CA CYS A 238 -1.23 3.34 7.02
C CYS A 238 -1.65 4.77 6.62
N GLY A 239 -2.96 5.06 6.53
CA GLY A 239 -3.44 6.41 6.21
C GLY A 239 -3.01 7.47 7.23
N TYR A 240 -3.00 7.11 8.52
CA TYR A 240 -2.56 8.00 9.60
C TYR A 240 -1.04 8.25 9.52
N ARG A 241 -0.24 7.21 9.25
CA ARG A 241 1.21 7.34 9.06
C ARG A 241 1.55 8.20 7.84
N ASN A 242 0.76 8.09 6.76
CA ASN A 242 0.89 8.99 5.60
C ASN A 242 0.55 10.45 5.94
N ILE A 243 -0.47 10.71 6.76
CA ILE A 243 -0.73 12.07 7.29
C ILE A 243 0.49 12.59 8.09
N GLN A 244 1.15 11.73 8.89
CA GLN A 244 2.38 12.10 9.61
C GLN A 244 3.52 12.46 8.64
N MET A 245 3.70 11.68 7.56
CA MET A 245 4.72 11.96 6.54
C MET A 245 4.45 13.28 5.80
N LEU A 246 3.21 13.55 5.39
CA LEU A 246 2.82 14.84 4.80
C LEU A 246 3.04 16.00 5.79
N THR A 247 2.72 15.79 7.07
CA THR A 247 2.94 16.78 8.14
C THR A 247 4.43 17.07 8.35
N SER A 248 5.31 16.07 8.18
CA SER A 248 6.76 16.28 8.29
C SER A 248 7.28 17.31 7.27
N HIS A 249 6.75 17.30 6.04
CA HIS A 249 7.01 18.34 5.04
C HIS A 249 6.54 19.70 5.53
N ILE A 250 5.28 19.80 5.96
CA ILE A 250 4.66 21.06 6.39
C ILE A 250 5.48 21.72 7.49
N ILE A 251 5.93 20.95 8.49
CA ILE A 251 6.78 21.43 9.57
C ILE A 251 8.14 21.88 9.06
N ALA A 252 8.81 21.04 8.28
CA ALA A 252 10.18 21.30 7.85
C ALA A 252 10.29 22.47 6.86
N ALA A 253 9.38 22.54 5.89
CA ALA A 253 9.30 23.63 4.90
C ALA A 253 8.57 24.87 5.45
N LYS A 254 8.03 24.82 6.68
CA LYS A 254 7.28 25.90 7.33
C LYS A 254 6.15 26.46 6.45
N THR A 255 5.43 25.57 5.77
CA THR A 255 4.33 25.97 4.88
C THR A 255 3.10 26.43 5.68
N GLU A 256 2.08 26.90 4.96
CA GLU A 256 0.79 27.31 5.54
C GLU A 256 0.22 26.21 6.46
N GLY A 257 -0.24 26.60 7.64
CA GLY A 257 -0.74 25.70 8.68
C GLY A 257 0.33 24.99 9.53
N SER A 258 1.63 25.15 9.26
CA SER A 258 2.72 24.57 10.09
C SER A 258 2.65 24.94 11.58
N LYS A 259 2.12 26.13 11.90
CA LYS A 259 1.86 26.61 13.27
C LYS A 259 1.00 25.65 14.10
N HIS A 260 0.16 24.82 13.48
CA HIS A 260 -0.74 23.89 14.18
C HIS A 260 -0.01 22.66 14.75
N PHE A 261 1.18 22.32 14.26
CA PHE A 261 1.89 21.09 14.64
C PHE A 261 3.08 21.32 15.58
N GLY A 262 3.52 22.56 15.75
CA GLY A 262 4.69 22.86 16.58
C GLY A 262 5.98 22.28 15.97
N ARG A 263 6.65 21.36 16.68
CA ARG A 263 7.94 20.77 16.27
C ARG A 263 7.88 19.28 15.90
N THR A 264 6.72 18.64 16.05
CA THR A 264 6.56 17.21 15.81
C THR A 264 5.22 16.94 15.13
N PHE A 265 5.06 15.77 14.52
CA PHE A 265 3.82 15.39 13.86
C PHE A 265 2.82 14.78 14.87
N PRO A 266 1.51 14.90 14.61
CA PRO A 266 0.47 14.45 15.54
C PRO A 266 0.51 12.93 15.72
N SER A 267 0.23 12.46 16.93
CA SER A 267 0.01 11.03 17.23
C SER A 267 -1.24 10.51 16.52
N ILE A 268 -1.39 9.18 16.44
CA ILE A 268 -2.59 8.54 15.88
C ILE A 268 -3.87 9.06 16.56
N PHE A 269 -3.87 9.20 17.89
CA PHE A 269 -5.02 9.71 18.63
C PHE A 269 -5.33 11.17 18.29
N GLN A 270 -4.30 12.01 18.16
CA GLN A 270 -4.48 13.40 17.74
C GLN A 270 -5.01 13.50 16.32
N ILE A 271 -4.57 12.62 15.40
CA ILE A 271 -5.13 12.57 14.04
C ILE A 271 -6.60 12.15 14.08
N GLN A 272 -6.98 11.17 14.90
CA GLN A 272 -8.39 10.79 15.09
C GLN A 272 -9.22 11.96 15.62
N ASP A 273 -8.68 12.73 16.57
CA ASP A 273 -9.32 13.95 17.07
C ASP A 273 -9.48 15.00 15.98
N LEU A 274 -8.45 15.24 15.16
CA LEU A 274 -8.49 16.18 14.05
C LEU A 274 -9.54 15.78 12.99
N ILE A 275 -9.63 14.50 12.66
CA ILE A 275 -10.65 13.98 11.73
C ILE A 275 -12.06 14.24 12.28
N GLU A 276 -12.32 13.87 13.53
CA GLU A 276 -13.65 14.05 14.11
C GLU A 276 -14.02 15.53 14.28
N ASN A 277 -13.06 16.38 14.65
CA ASN A 277 -13.26 17.83 14.72
C ASN A 277 -13.56 18.42 13.34
N ALA A 278 -12.88 17.97 12.28
CA ALA A 278 -13.17 18.38 10.91
C ALA A 278 -14.61 18.00 10.49
N TRP A 279 -15.06 16.81 10.89
CA TRP A 279 -16.46 16.39 10.68
C TRP A 279 -17.44 17.27 11.46
N ASP A 280 -17.12 17.68 12.68
CA ASP A 280 -17.95 18.60 13.48
C ASP A 280 -18.03 20.01 12.84
N MET A 281 -17.00 20.40 12.08
CA MET A 281 -17.00 21.61 11.25
C MET A 281 -17.77 21.44 9.92
N GLY A 282 -18.32 20.27 9.64
CA GLY A 282 -19.04 19.96 8.39
C GLY A 282 -18.15 19.57 7.21
N ILE A 283 -16.83 19.46 7.39
CA ILE A 283 -15.88 19.09 6.34
C ILE A 283 -15.88 17.56 6.22
N ASN A 284 -16.25 17.02 5.06
CA ASN A 284 -16.33 15.57 4.81
C ASN A 284 -17.10 14.79 5.90
N ALA A 285 -18.11 15.42 6.52
CA ALA A 285 -18.84 14.88 7.69
C ALA A 285 -19.55 13.54 7.43
N GLN A 286 -19.77 13.20 6.16
CA GLN A 286 -20.31 11.90 5.73
C GLN A 286 -19.46 10.72 6.24
N GLY A 287 -18.14 10.90 6.37
CA GLY A 287 -17.23 9.87 6.91
C GLY A 287 -17.62 9.42 8.33
N ARG A 288 -18.22 10.31 9.15
CA ARG A 288 -18.73 9.96 10.48
C ARG A 288 -19.88 8.95 10.41
N ALA A 289 -20.80 9.11 9.45
CA ALA A 289 -21.95 8.22 9.27
C ALA A 289 -21.54 6.84 8.71
N GLU A 290 -20.47 6.81 7.91
CA GLU A 290 -19.92 5.61 7.29
C GLU A 290 -19.10 4.79 8.28
N THR A 291 -18.23 5.45 9.05
CA THR A 291 -17.33 4.80 10.00
C THR A 291 -17.96 4.56 11.37
N GLY A 292 -18.95 5.38 11.76
CA GLY A 292 -19.42 5.44 13.15
C GLY A 292 -18.40 6.07 14.11
N GLY A 293 -17.51 6.92 13.62
CA GLY A 293 -16.41 7.52 14.39
C GLY A 293 -15.11 6.72 14.30
N VAL A 294 -13.98 7.40 14.40
CA VAL A 294 -12.63 6.79 14.31
C VAL A 294 -11.88 6.80 15.63
N LYS A 295 -12.27 7.66 16.58
CA LYS A 295 -11.60 7.79 17.88
C LYS A 295 -11.51 6.46 18.63
N GLY A 296 -10.30 6.12 19.04
CA GLY A 296 -10.03 4.92 19.82
C GLY A 296 -10.23 3.62 19.04
N THR A 297 -10.29 3.65 17.70
CA THR A 297 -10.44 2.47 16.85
C THR A 297 -9.25 2.29 15.91
N ARG A 298 -9.15 1.14 15.26
CA ARG A 298 -8.20 0.86 14.16
C ARG A 298 -8.83 1.01 12.77
N LYS A 299 -9.95 1.73 12.66
CA LYS A 299 -10.64 1.89 11.37
C LYS A 299 -9.71 2.53 10.35
N TYR A 300 -9.74 1.98 9.15
CA TYR A 300 -8.97 2.51 8.05
C TYR A 300 -9.55 3.88 7.68
N ILE A 301 -8.65 4.76 7.26
CA ILE A 301 -8.98 6.08 6.75
C ILE A 301 -8.43 6.18 5.34
N GLY A 302 -9.03 7.05 4.55
CA GLY A 302 -8.62 7.30 3.17
C GLY A 302 -8.36 8.77 2.89
N THR A 303 -8.36 9.08 1.58
CA THR A 303 -8.24 10.43 1.06
C THR A 303 -9.23 11.43 1.68
N PRO A 304 -10.53 11.08 1.91
CA PRO A 304 -11.48 12.01 2.51
C PRO A 304 -11.10 12.44 3.94
N GLU A 305 -10.63 11.53 4.79
CA GLU A 305 -10.21 11.87 6.15
C GLU A 305 -8.92 12.70 6.15
N ALA A 306 -7.94 12.34 5.31
CA ALA A 306 -6.72 13.12 5.15
C ALA A 306 -7.04 14.55 4.69
N GLN A 307 -7.92 14.70 3.70
CA GLN A 307 -8.40 15.99 3.24
C GLN A 307 -9.12 16.77 4.35
N ALA A 308 -9.97 16.11 5.15
CA ALA A 308 -10.70 16.74 6.23
C ALA A 308 -9.74 17.36 7.26
N VAL A 309 -8.68 16.62 7.64
CA VAL A 309 -7.63 17.11 8.55
C VAL A 309 -6.99 18.38 7.99
N PHE A 310 -6.47 18.34 6.76
CA PHE A 310 -5.75 19.48 6.20
C PHE A 310 -6.65 20.70 6.00
N LEU A 311 -7.86 20.53 5.48
CA LEU A 311 -8.80 21.63 5.30
C LEU A 311 -9.24 22.26 6.63
N SER A 312 -9.45 21.45 7.68
CA SER A 312 -9.82 21.97 9.01
C SER A 312 -8.73 22.82 9.67
N LEU A 313 -7.48 22.61 9.26
CA LEU A 313 -6.29 23.34 9.72
C LEU A 313 -5.88 24.47 8.76
N GLU A 314 -6.75 24.82 7.81
CA GLU A 314 -6.49 25.84 6.77
C GLU A 314 -5.25 25.52 5.92
N ILE A 315 -4.87 24.25 5.81
CA ILE A 315 -3.76 23.79 4.97
C ILE A 315 -4.30 23.54 3.56
N PRO A 316 -3.77 24.22 2.52
CA PRO A 316 -4.23 24.02 1.16
C PRO A 316 -3.99 22.58 0.70
N CYS A 317 -5.06 21.91 0.26
CA CYS A 317 -4.95 20.61 -0.36
C CYS A 317 -5.99 20.39 -1.45
N SER A 318 -5.69 19.47 -2.35
CA SER A 318 -6.56 19.08 -3.46
C SER A 318 -6.49 17.58 -3.68
N VAL A 319 -7.59 17.02 -4.20
CA VAL A 319 -7.74 15.59 -4.42
C VAL A 319 -7.95 15.33 -5.90
N GLN A 320 -7.31 14.28 -6.42
CA GLN A 320 -7.53 13.79 -7.78
C GLN A 320 -7.76 12.29 -7.77
N ALA A 321 -8.85 11.86 -8.39
CA ALA A 321 -9.18 10.45 -8.57
C ALA A 321 -8.84 9.99 -10.00
N PHE A 322 -8.19 8.84 -10.12
CA PHE A 322 -7.88 8.18 -11.39
C PHE A 322 -8.67 6.88 -11.49
N LYS A 323 -9.73 6.91 -12.30
CA LYS A 323 -10.57 5.74 -12.55
C LYS A 323 -10.92 5.66 -14.03
N ASP A 324 -10.46 4.58 -14.66
CA ASP A 324 -10.73 4.27 -16.05
C ASP A 324 -11.31 2.86 -16.17
N LYS A 325 -12.20 2.66 -17.14
CA LYS A 325 -12.79 1.35 -17.44
C LYS A 325 -11.78 0.43 -18.12
N GLU A 326 -10.83 1.01 -18.85
CA GLU A 326 -9.79 0.27 -19.54
C GLU A 326 -8.66 -0.08 -18.58
N ARG A 327 -8.32 -1.37 -18.55
CA ARG A 327 -7.29 -1.89 -17.64
C ARG A 327 -5.94 -1.24 -17.95
N GLY A 328 -5.35 -0.63 -16.93
CA GLY A 328 -4.03 0.00 -17.01
C GLY A 328 -4.06 1.50 -17.29
N LYS A 329 -5.16 2.07 -17.81
CA LYS A 329 -5.26 3.52 -18.04
C LYS A 329 -5.29 4.35 -16.76
N SER A 330 -5.95 3.88 -15.70
CA SER A 330 -5.90 4.55 -14.38
C SER A 330 -4.47 4.69 -13.86
N LYS A 331 -3.65 3.65 -14.03
CA LYS A 331 -2.22 3.69 -13.69
C LYS A 331 -1.48 4.68 -14.58
N GLN A 332 -1.71 4.65 -15.90
CA GLN A 332 -1.07 5.56 -16.82
C GLN A 332 -1.35 7.03 -16.44
N HIS A 333 -2.62 7.40 -16.23
CA HIS A 333 -2.99 8.76 -15.83
C HIS A 333 -2.37 9.15 -14.49
N LEU A 334 -2.32 8.23 -13.50
CA LEU A 334 -1.64 8.47 -12.23
C LEU A 334 -0.15 8.79 -12.44
N PHE A 335 0.56 7.96 -13.20
CA PHE A 335 2.00 8.12 -13.42
C PHE A 335 2.31 9.43 -14.15
N GLU A 336 1.55 9.75 -15.20
CA GLU A 336 1.72 11.00 -15.93
C GLU A 336 1.42 12.22 -15.05
N ALA A 337 0.38 12.16 -14.19
CA ALA A 337 0.06 13.26 -13.29
C ALA A 337 1.16 13.48 -12.24
N VAL A 338 1.68 12.40 -11.66
CA VAL A 338 2.77 12.47 -10.67
C VAL A 338 4.07 12.97 -11.31
N GLU A 339 4.39 12.49 -12.52
CA GLU A 339 5.56 12.97 -13.26
C GLU A 339 5.48 14.47 -13.54
N ARG A 340 4.34 14.95 -14.08
CA ARG A 340 4.11 16.38 -14.32
C ARG A 340 4.18 17.22 -13.05
N TYR A 341 3.61 16.72 -11.95
CA TYR A 341 3.65 17.41 -10.67
C TYR A 341 5.09 17.69 -10.24
N PHE A 342 5.94 16.67 -10.17
CA PHE A 342 7.33 16.86 -9.75
C PHE A 342 8.18 17.59 -10.79
N GLN A 343 7.93 17.37 -12.08
CA GLN A 343 8.59 18.12 -13.14
C GLN A 343 8.34 19.63 -13.02
N GLY A 344 7.15 20.04 -12.58
CA GLY A 344 6.81 21.46 -12.35
C GLY A 344 7.61 22.12 -11.22
N GLY A 345 8.30 21.36 -10.38
CA GLY A 345 9.16 21.86 -9.30
C GLY A 345 10.65 21.90 -9.63
N VAL A 346 11.04 21.55 -10.86
CA VAL A 346 12.45 21.50 -11.29
C VAL A 346 12.97 22.92 -11.54
N THR A 347 14.07 23.26 -10.87
CA THR A 347 14.74 24.56 -11.01
C THR A 347 16.07 24.48 -11.77
N SER A 348 16.74 23.32 -11.73
CA SER A 348 17.99 23.02 -12.43
C SER A 348 17.74 22.05 -13.58
N VAL A 349 18.19 22.40 -14.79
CA VAL A 349 17.95 21.60 -16.02
C VAL A 349 19.13 20.66 -16.33
N GLU A 350 20.25 20.83 -15.64
CA GLU A 350 21.50 20.11 -15.95
C GLU A 350 21.63 18.78 -15.20
N ASP A 351 20.91 18.65 -14.08
CA ASP A 351 20.97 17.46 -13.26
C ASP A 351 20.16 16.32 -13.86
N ARG A 352 20.56 15.09 -13.54
CA ARG A 352 19.82 13.88 -13.91
C ARG A 352 18.75 13.53 -12.87
N ILE A 353 19.06 13.84 -11.61
CA ILE A 353 18.20 13.61 -10.45
C ILE A 353 17.91 14.97 -9.84
N HIS A 354 16.64 15.32 -9.68
CA HIS A 354 16.25 16.65 -9.22
C HIS A 354 15.51 16.55 -7.89
N PHE A 355 16.03 17.26 -6.89
CA PHE A 355 15.21 17.67 -5.75
C PHE A 355 14.33 18.85 -6.15
N THR A 356 13.10 18.84 -5.64
CA THR A 356 12.14 19.92 -5.78
C THR A 356 11.76 20.43 -4.40
N ASP A 357 11.22 21.65 -4.32
CA ASP A 357 10.63 22.16 -3.07
C ASP A 357 9.18 21.67 -2.87
N LEU A 358 8.70 20.79 -3.76
CA LEU A 358 7.31 20.33 -3.75
C LEU A 358 7.03 19.37 -2.60
N PRO A 359 5.81 19.42 -2.02
CA PRO A 359 5.35 18.45 -1.04
C PRO A 359 5.31 17.00 -1.57
N PRO A 360 5.41 15.99 -0.70
CA PRO A 360 5.06 14.61 -1.06
C PRO A 360 3.55 14.47 -1.30
N ILE A 361 3.14 13.39 -1.95
CA ILE A 361 1.73 13.15 -2.35
C ILE A 361 1.19 11.95 -1.56
N TYR A 362 0.03 12.09 -0.93
CA TYR A 362 -0.69 10.95 -0.34
C TYR A 362 -1.33 10.15 -1.47
N LEU A 363 -1.14 8.82 -1.49
CA LEU A 363 -1.72 7.92 -2.48
C LEU A 363 -2.59 6.86 -1.79
N GLN A 364 -3.85 6.77 -2.21
CA GLN A 364 -4.79 5.72 -1.83
C GLN A 364 -5.00 4.75 -2.98
N HIS A 365 -5.03 3.47 -2.66
CA HIS A 365 -5.64 2.43 -3.48
C HIS A 365 -6.40 1.44 -2.59
N PRO A 366 -7.15 0.47 -3.14
CA PRO A 366 -7.84 -0.53 -2.32
C PRO A 366 -6.86 -1.26 -1.40
N GLY A 367 -7.19 -1.28 -0.09
CA GLY A 367 -6.46 -2.05 0.93
C GLY A 367 -5.23 -1.37 1.54
N HIS A 368 -4.65 -0.33 0.92
CA HIS A 368 -3.44 0.31 1.43
C HIS A 368 -3.29 1.76 0.97
N SER A 369 -2.43 2.50 1.67
CA SER A 369 -2.04 3.87 1.29
C SER A 369 -0.54 4.07 1.44
N LEU A 370 0.02 4.91 0.57
CA LEU A 370 1.45 5.21 0.48
C LEU A 370 1.67 6.72 0.44
N THR A 371 2.91 7.13 0.68
CA THR A 371 3.36 8.50 0.41
C THR A 371 4.30 8.48 -0.79
N ILE A 372 3.91 9.09 -1.90
CA ILE A 372 4.77 9.28 -3.06
C ILE A 372 5.74 10.41 -2.73
N VAL A 373 7.03 10.10 -2.80
CA VAL A 373 8.14 11.03 -2.55
C VAL A 373 8.92 11.37 -3.82
N GLY A 374 8.55 10.79 -4.96
CA GLY A 374 9.17 11.09 -6.22
C GLY A 374 8.69 10.23 -7.39
N PHE A 375 9.35 10.43 -8.52
CA PHE A 375 9.12 9.70 -9.77
C PHE A 375 10.46 9.34 -10.40
N GLU A 376 10.53 8.17 -11.02
CA GLU A 376 11.72 7.70 -11.70
C GLU A 376 11.37 7.16 -13.09
N LYS A 377 12.19 7.54 -14.07
CA LYS A 377 12.26 6.91 -15.38
C LYS A 377 13.55 6.11 -15.49
N GLN A 378 13.46 4.87 -15.93
CA GLN A 378 14.61 4.00 -16.17
C GLN A 378 15.03 3.99 -17.65
N MET A 379 16.27 3.58 -17.91
CA MET A 379 16.89 3.54 -19.25
C MET A 379 16.16 2.61 -20.23
N ASP A 380 15.49 1.57 -19.73
CA ASP A 380 14.66 0.65 -20.52
C ASP A 380 13.24 1.19 -20.78
N GLY A 381 12.96 2.41 -20.31
CA GLY A 381 11.67 3.07 -20.44
C GLY A 381 10.66 2.72 -19.34
N HIS A 382 10.98 1.80 -18.42
CA HIS A 382 10.13 1.56 -17.26
C HIS A 382 10.09 2.76 -16.34
N THR A 383 8.96 2.91 -15.63
CA THR A 383 8.73 4.00 -14.70
C THR A 383 8.38 3.44 -13.33
N ASN A 384 8.85 4.13 -12.30
CA ASN A 384 8.53 3.82 -10.92
C ASN A 384 8.03 5.09 -10.21
N LEU A 385 7.00 4.93 -9.38
CA LEU A 385 6.79 5.89 -8.30
C LEU A 385 7.80 5.58 -7.20
N LEU A 386 8.46 6.60 -6.69
CA LEU A 386 9.29 6.50 -5.49
C LEU A 386 8.39 6.76 -4.29
N VAL A 387 8.34 5.82 -3.34
CA VAL A 387 7.39 5.86 -2.23
C VAL A 387 8.06 5.61 -0.89
N PHE A 388 7.47 6.21 0.13
CA PHE A 388 7.55 5.74 1.50
C PHE A 388 6.31 4.91 1.81
N ASP A 389 6.55 3.70 2.33
CA ASP A 389 5.52 2.71 2.61
C ASP A 389 5.46 2.49 4.13
N PRO A 390 4.40 2.95 4.81
CA PRO A 390 4.33 2.90 6.27
C PRO A 390 4.31 1.46 6.82
N SER A 391 4.10 0.46 5.98
CA SER A 391 4.12 -0.95 6.36
C SER A 391 5.53 -1.52 6.56
N PHE A 392 6.58 -0.81 6.16
CA PHE A 392 7.96 -1.29 6.24
C PHE A 392 8.88 -0.24 6.85
N ARG A 393 9.88 -0.70 7.61
CA ARG A 393 10.95 0.16 8.13
C ARG A 393 12.05 0.31 7.08
N ASP A 394 12.78 1.43 7.17
CA ASP A 394 14.04 1.56 6.44
C ASP A 394 15.05 0.53 6.97
N SER A 395 15.77 -0.10 6.04
CA SER A 395 16.79 -1.08 6.38
C SER A 395 17.92 -0.43 7.18
N THR A 396 18.58 -1.20 8.05
CA THR A 396 19.72 -0.72 8.85
C THR A 396 20.82 -0.10 7.97
N LYS A 397 21.02 -0.66 6.77
CA LYS A 397 21.99 -0.17 5.79
C LYS A 397 21.60 1.20 5.25
N ILE A 398 20.35 1.42 4.83
CA ILE A 398 19.88 2.74 4.39
C ILE A 398 20.06 3.77 5.52
N ARG A 399 19.65 3.42 6.74
CA ARG A 399 19.82 4.27 7.92
C ARG A 399 21.28 4.59 8.22
N SER A 400 22.20 3.64 7.98
CA SER A 400 23.64 3.83 8.21
C SER A 400 24.28 4.87 7.27
N PHE A 401 23.66 5.13 6.11
CA PHE A 401 24.10 6.13 5.14
C PHE A 401 23.57 7.54 5.41
N VAL A 402 22.59 7.71 6.31
CA VAL A 402 22.05 9.02 6.64
C VAL A 402 23.17 9.96 7.11
N GLY A 403 23.23 11.15 6.52
CA GLY A 403 24.27 12.16 6.80
C GLY A 403 25.66 11.82 6.25
N LYS A 404 25.79 10.80 5.40
CA LYS A 404 27.08 10.36 4.82
C LYS A 404 27.01 10.28 3.30
N THR A 405 28.19 10.29 2.68
CA THR A 405 28.31 9.92 1.27
C THR A 405 28.07 8.42 1.10
N VAL A 406 27.11 8.05 0.27
CA VAL A 406 26.76 6.66 -0.02
C VAL A 406 27.88 6.04 -0.84
N ARG A 407 28.57 5.05 -0.26
CA ARG A 407 29.49 4.16 -0.97
C ARG A 407 28.89 2.78 -0.99
N HIS A 408 28.41 2.36 -2.16
CA HIS A 408 27.72 1.09 -2.32
C HIS A 408 28.24 0.38 -3.56
N LYS A 409 28.35 -0.96 -3.51
CA LYS A 409 28.69 -1.78 -4.69
C LYS A 409 27.68 -1.48 -5.82
N PRO A 410 28.11 -1.18 -7.06
CA PRO A 410 27.21 -0.87 -8.17
C PRO A 410 26.14 -1.95 -8.42
N SER A 411 26.50 -3.22 -8.23
CA SER A 411 25.59 -4.38 -8.36
C SER A 411 24.44 -4.39 -7.36
N SER A 412 24.53 -3.60 -6.29
CA SER A 412 23.58 -3.63 -5.17
C SER A 412 22.77 -2.35 -5.03
N ILE A 413 23.10 -1.29 -5.79
CA ILE A 413 22.39 0.00 -5.78
C ILE A 413 20.89 -0.19 -6.03
N ASP A 414 20.54 -0.89 -7.12
CA ASP A 414 19.14 -1.09 -7.49
C ASP A 414 18.40 -2.00 -6.51
N GLY A 415 19.12 -2.89 -5.83
CA GLY A 415 18.59 -3.68 -4.73
C GLY A 415 18.19 -2.81 -3.54
N SER A 416 19.01 -1.83 -3.18
CA SER A 416 18.73 -0.86 -2.10
C SER A 416 17.59 0.11 -2.45
N LEU A 417 17.40 0.43 -3.74
CA LEU A 417 16.28 1.26 -4.21
C LEU A 417 14.96 0.47 -4.32
N LYS A 418 15.02 -0.86 -4.43
CA LYS A 418 13.85 -1.71 -4.67
C LYS A 418 12.71 -1.53 -3.65
N PRO A 419 12.96 -1.41 -2.33
CA PRO A 419 11.88 -1.17 -1.35
C PRO A 419 11.11 0.13 -1.58
N TYR A 420 11.73 1.12 -2.22
CA TYR A 420 11.17 2.44 -2.46
C TYR A 420 10.56 2.58 -3.86
N ARG A 421 10.82 1.65 -4.78
CA ARG A 421 10.27 1.65 -6.13
C ARG A 421 8.92 0.92 -6.17
N ARG A 422 7.88 1.58 -6.70
CA ARG A 422 6.60 0.95 -7.06
C ARG A 422 6.35 1.14 -8.56
N GLY A 423 6.59 0.06 -9.31
CA GLY A 423 6.44 0.05 -10.77
C GLY A 423 5.13 -0.58 -11.24
N SER A 424 5.07 -0.90 -12.53
CA SER A 424 3.86 -1.44 -13.17
C SER A 424 3.33 -2.75 -12.56
N TYR A 425 4.20 -3.61 -12.00
CA TYR A 425 3.76 -4.84 -11.35
C TYR A 425 2.87 -4.58 -10.13
N TYR A 426 3.18 -3.55 -9.35
CA TYR A 426 2.41 -3.15 -8.18
C TYR A 426 1.04 -2.60 -8.60
N PHE A 427 1.03 -1.66 -9.53
CA PHE A 427 -0.17 -0.92 -9.93
C PHE A 427 -1.06 -1.59 -11.00
N ARG A 428 -0.66 -2.70 -11.62
CA ARG A 428 -1.53 -3.36 -12.63
C ARG A 428 -2.77 -4.05 -12.04
N LYS A 429 -2.84 -4.14 -10.71
CA LYS A 429 -3.85 -4.89 -9.96
C LYS A 429 -5.07 -4.03 -9.64
N TYR A 430 -4.87 -2.73 -9.42
CA TYR A 430 -5.95 -1.80 -9.11
C TYR A 430 -6.33 -0.98 -10.35
N ASN A 431 -7.63 -0.68 -10.43
CA ASN A 431 -8.23 0.14 -11.49
C ASN A 431 -8.66 1.52 -11.00
N GLN A 432 -8.43 1.83 -9.72
CA GLN A 432 -8.77 3.09 -9.12
C GLN A 432 -7.68 3.53 -8.14
N TYR A 433 -7.35 4.82 -8.21
CA TYR A 433 -6.41 5.49 -7.34
C TYR A 433 -6.97 6.83 -6.95
N GLU A 434 -6.64 7.29 -5.75
CA GLU A 434 -6.87 8.67 -5.36
C GLU A 434 -5.57 9.23 -4.81
N VAL A 435 -5.30 10.48 -5.11
CA VAL A 435 -4.16 11.20 -4.56
C VAL A 435 -4.60 12.48 -3.91
N LEU A 436 -3.88 12.87 -2.86
CA LEU A 436 -4.01 14.18 -2.25
C LEU A 436 -2.68 14.93 -2.34
N TYR A 437 -2.76 16.13 -2.90
CA TYR A 437 -1.66 17.08 -3.00
C TYR A 437 -1.81 18.15 -1.91
N LEU A 438 -0.70 18.58 -1.32
CA LEU A 438 -0.66 19.73 -0.38
C LEU A 438 -0.58 21.07 -1.14
N THR A 439 -1.45 21.23 -2.14
CA THR A 439 -1.57 22.42 -2.98
C THR A 439 -3.05 22.67 -3.29
N LYS A 440 -3.42 23.94 -3.54
CA LYS A 440 -4.81 24.33 -3.88
C LYS A 440 -5.34 23.64 -5.14
N TYR A 441 -4.46 23.34 -6.08
CA TYR A 441 -4.79 22.68 -7.34
C TYR A 441 -3.86 21.49 -7.53
N ALA A 442 -4.43 20.34 -7.90
CA ALA A 442 -3.66 19.27 -8.52
C ALA A 442 -3.06 19.89 -9.78
N SER A 443 -1.73 19.83 -9.95
CA SER A 443 -1.02 20.46 -11.05
C SER A 443 -1.78 20.31 -12.37
N MET A 444 -2.27 21.43 -12.91
CA MET A 444 -2.97 21.52 -14.18
C MET A 444 -2.27 22.63 -15.00
N PRO A 445 -2.32 22.50 -16.33
CA PRO A 445 -1.18 22.40 -17.27
C PRO A 445 -0.23 23.59 -17.34
#